data_AF-A0A4R5F2A0-F1
#
_entry.id   AF-A0A4R5F2A0-F1
#
_cell.length_a   1.000
_cell.length_b   1.000
_cell.length_c   1.000
_cell.angle_alpha   90.00
_cell.angle_beta   90.00
_cell.angle_gamma   90.00
#
_symmetry.space_group_name_H-M   'P 1'
#
loop_
_entity.id
_entity.type
_entity.pdbx_description
1 polymer ?
#
loop_
_entity_poly.entity_id
_entity_poly.type
_entity_poly.pdbx_seq_one_letter_code
_entity_poly.pdbx_strand_id
1 'polypeptide(L)'
;VVPGVLLALLGGLLYAFYAVMAAREIGRGVRPDAVMGVMFGGSAVIMLPILSANGVAWLGEPRGLAAVLYLGLGTTALSYFLYGRGLRSTPVATAATLALAEPAVAALLGLVVLGERLAPVSVAGLVLLALSLVVVAVPERKPERALESQP
;
A
#
# COMPACT_ATOMS: atom_id res chain seq x y z
N VAL A 1 -4.55 20.09 14.44
CA VAL A 1 -5.53 19.07 13.96
C VAL A 1 -5.89 19.30 12.50
N VAL A 2 -6.48 20.45 12.10
CA VAL A 2 -6.93 20.70 10.71
C VAL A 2 -5.84 20.52 9.63
N PRO A 3 -4.60 21.04 9.77
CA PRO A 3 -3.57 20.83 8.75
C PRO A 3 -3.20 19.35 8.55
N GLY A 4 -3.17 18.58 9.65
CA GLY A 4 -2.90 17.13 9.59
C GLY A 4 -4.00 16.36 8.87
N VAL A 5 -5.27 16.74 9.09
CA VAL A 5 -6.41 16.13 8.37
C VAL A 5 -6.31 16.44 6.87
N LEU A 6 -5.98 17.67 6.48
CA LEU A 6 -5.80 18.04 5.08
C LEU A 6 -4.66 17.25 4.42
N LEU A 7 -3.52 17.09 5.09
CA LEU A 7 -2.41 16.29 4.59
C LEU A 7 -2.79 14.80 4.46
N ALA A 8 -3.55 14.26 5.41
CA ALA A 8 -4.03 12.88 5.34
C ALA A 8 -4.99 12.66 4.16
N LEU A 9 -5.93 13.59 3.93
CA LEU A 9 -6.84 13.55 2.79
C LEU A 9 -6.09 13.66 1.47
N LEU A 10 -5.10 14.55 1.37
CA LEU A 10 -4.25 14.68 0.19
C LEU A 10 -3.47 13.39 -0.06
N GLY A 11 -2.88 12.79 0.97
CA GLY A 11 -2.20 11.50 0.87
C GLY A 11 -3.12 10.39 0.34
N GLY A 12 -4.35 10.30 0.88
CA GLY A 12 -5.35 9.36 0.40
C GLY A 12 -5.76 9.58 -1.05
N LEU A 13 -5.93 10.84 -1.46
CA LEU A 13 -6.25 11.21 -2.84
C LEU A 13 -5.12 10.82 -3.80
N LEU A 14 -3.87 11.14 -3.45
CA LEU A 14 -2.70 10.78 -4.25
C LEU A 14 -2.53 9.26 -4.37
N TYR A 15 -2.77 8.54 -3.28
CA TYR A 15 -2.75 7.08 -3.28
C TYR A 15 -3.83 6.49 -4.21
N ALA A 16 -5.07 6.97 -4.11
CA ALA A 16 -6.16 6.54 -4.98
C ALA A 16 -5.86 6.83 -6.45
N PHE A 17 -5.35 8.03 -6.75
CA PHE A 17 -4.94 8.41 -8.10
C PHE A 17 -3.87 7.46 -8.66
N TYR A 18 -2.81 7.22 -7.88
CA TYR A 18 -1.75 6.27 -8.21
C TYR A 18 -2.30 4.86 -8.48
N ALA A 19 -3.11 4.32 -7.57
CA ALA A 19 -3.64 2.97 -7.66
C ALA A 19 -4.54 2.79 -8.90
N VAL A 20 -5.42 3.75 -9.17
CA VAL A 20 -6.31 3.75 -10.35
C VAL A 20 -5.50 3.85 -11.64
N MET A 21 -4.51 4.75 -11.70
CA MET A 21 -3.67 4.88 -12.88
C MET A 21 -2.85 3.62 -13.14
N ALA A 22 -2.28 3.00 -12.11
CA ALA A 22 -1.54 1.76 -12.23
C ALA A 22 -2.43 0.63 -12.75
N ALA A 23 -3.62 0.44 -12.15
CA ALA A 23 -4.56 -0.58 -12.57
C ALA A 23 -5.06 -0.36 -14.02
N ARG A 24 -5.28 0.90 -14.42
CA ARG A 24 -5.69 1.26 -15.79
C ARG A 24 -4.64 0.85 -16.82
N GLU A 25 -3.36 1.18 -16.60
CA GLU A 25 -2.29 0.83 -17.54
C GLU A 25 -2.03 -0.69 -17.56
N ILE A 26 -2.11 -1.36 -16.40
CA ILE A 26 -2.03 -2.81 -16.33
C ILE A 26 -3.20 -3.47 -17.08
N GLY A 27 -4.41 -2.94 -16.94
CA GLY A 27 -5.60 -3.43 -17.65
C GLY A 27 -5.53 -3.22 -19.17
N ARG A 28 -4.74 -2.24 -19.63
CA ARG A 28 -4.42 -2.03 -21.07
C ARG A 28 -3.39 -3.02 -21.62
N GLY A 29 -2.87 -3.91 -20.78
CA GLY A 29 -1.90 -4.95 -21.16
C GLY A 29 -0.44 -4.58 -20.90
N VAL A 30 -0.17 -3.41 -20.30
CA VAL A 30 1.21 -3.07 -19.88
C VAL A 30 1.64 -3.98 -18.73
N ARG A 31 2.88 -4.47 -18.79
CA ARG A 31 3.43 -5.32 -17.71
C ARG A 31 3.43 -4.57 -16.37
N PRO A 32 2.91 -5.16 -15.27
CA PRO A 32 2.90 -4.49 -13.97
C PRO A 32 4.27 -4.04 -13.49
N ASP A 33 5.30 -4.86 -13.72
CA ASP A 33 6.68 -4.55 -13.33
C ASP A 33 7.17 -3.25 -14.00
N ALA A 34 6.77 -3.03 -15.26
CA ALA A 34 7.13 -1.82 -16.01
C ALA A 34 6.36 -0.60 -15.49
N VAL A 35 5.06 -0.75 -15.21
CA VAL A 35 4.23 0.33 -14.64
C VAL A 35 4.79 0.78 -13.29
N MET A 36 5.02 -0.17 -12.38
CA MET A 36 5.56 0.13 -11.05
C MET A 36 7.00 0.65 -11.13
N GLY A 37 7.84 0.06 -11.99
CA GLY A 37 9.21 0.52 -12.19
C GLY A 37 9.29 1.96 -12.69
N VAL A 38 8.45 2.35 -13.66
CA VAL A 38 8.40 3.73 -14.15
C VAL A 38 7.87 4.70 -13.10
N MET A 39 6.82 4.32 -12.37
CA MET A 39 6.26 5.18 -11.32
C MET A 39 7.29 5.44 -10.21
N PHE A 40 7.84 4.39 -9.59
CA PHE A 40 8.79 4.53 -8.48
C PHE A 40 10.16 5.01 -8.93
N GLY A 41 10.65 4.53 -10.09
CA GLY A 41 11.91 4.98 -10.66
C GLY A 41 11.86 6.45 -11.07
N GLY A 42 10.75 6.89 -11.69
CA GLY A 42 10.52 8.30 -12.00
C GLY A 42 10.47 9.17 -10.75
N SER A 43 9.75 8.74 -9.71
CA SER A 43 9.73 9.43 -8.42
C SER A 43 11.12 9.52 -7.77
N ALA A 44 11.93 8.45 -7.87
CA ALA A 44 13.30 8.45 -7.35
C ALA A 44 14.18 9.49 -8.07
N VAL A 45 14.07 9.61 -9.40
CA VAL A 45 14.78 10.63 -10.17
C VAL A 45 14.35 12.04 -9.76
N ILE A 46 13.05 12.27 -9.59
CA ILE A 46 12.49 13.55 -9.14
C ILE A 46 12.99 13.92 -7.72
N MET A 47 13.27 12.92 -6.88
CA MET A 47 13.79 13.13 -5.52
C MET A 47 15.29 13.41 -5.43
N LEU A 48 16.08 13.25 -6.51
CA LEU A 48 17.53 13.48 -6.49
C LEU A 48 17.93 14.90 -6.03
N PRO A 49 17.28 15.99 -6.47
CA PRO A 49 17.62 17.34 -6.01
C PRO A 49 17.36 17.54 -4.51
N ILE A 50 16.34 16.87 -3.98
CA ILE A 50 16.02 16.93 -2.54
C ILE A 50 17.07 16.14 -1.77
N LEU A 51 17.46 14.97 -2.27
CA LEU A 51 18.53 14.17 -1.66
C LEU A 51 19.87 14.94 -1.65
N SER A 52 20.22 15.61 -2.73
CA SER A 52 21.46 16.39 -2.81
C SER A 52 21.44 17.60 -1.86
N ALA A 53 20.29 18.27 -1.70
CA ALA A 53 20.15 19.39 -0.76
C ALA A 53 20.27 18.98 0.72
N ASN A 54 19.92 17.75 1.07
CA ASN A 54 19.96 17.25 2.45
C ASN A 54 21.27 16.50 2.80
N GLY A 55 22.12 16.22 1.81
CA GLY A 55 23.38 15.52 1.97
C GLY A 55 23.24 13.99 2.08
N VAL A 56 24.33 13.29 1.69
CA VAL A 56 24.36 11.82 1.55
C VAL A 56 25.38 11.13 2.47
N ALA A 57 25.99 11.86 3.40
CA ALA A 57 27.02 11.30 4.28
C ALA A 57 26.55 10.09 5.10
N TRP A 58 25.28 10.08 5.49
CA TRP A 58 24.64 9.00 6.23
C TRP A 58 24.56 7.67 5.46
N LEU A 59 24.65 7.67 4.12
CA LEU A 59 24.71 6.45 3.32
C LEU A 59 26.02 5.67 3.51
N GLY A 60 27.09 6.35 3.95
CA GLY A 60 28.37 5.70 4.25
C GLY A 60 28.35 4.91 5.56
N GLU A 61 27.38 5.16 6.44
CA GLU A 61 27.24 4.47 7.72
C GLU A 61 26.55 3.10 7.51
N PRO A 62 27.01 2.00 8.12
CA PRO A 62 26.38 0.69 7.98
C PRO A 62 24.87 0.69 8.28
N ARG A 63 24.45 1.49 9.27
CA ARG A 63 23.03 1.65 9.62
C ARG A 63 22.24 2.37 8.53
N GLY A 64 22.79 3.42 7.95
CA GLY A 64 22.15 4.18 6.87
C GLY A 64 22.02 3.33 5.61
N LEU A 65 23.08 2.62 5.23
CA LEU A 65 23.06 1.69 4.12
C LEU A 65 22.03 0.56 4.34
N ALA A 66 22.01 -0.04 5.53
CA ALA A 66 21.03 -1.07 5.88
C ALA A 66 19.58 -0.54 5.78
N ALA A 67 19.33 0.69 6.25
CA ALA A 67 18.02 1.32 6.14
C ALA A 67 17.61 1.56 4.67
N VAL A 68 18.52 2.06 3.82
CA VAL A 68 18.23 2.26 2.38
C VAL A 68 17.93 0.95 1.69
N LEU A 69 18.72 -0.09 1.94
CA LEU A 69 18.51 -1.41 1.34
C LEU A 69 17.19 -2.02 1.81
N TYR A 70 16.89 -1.94 3.11
CA TYR A 70 15.63 -2.44 3.66
C TYR A 70 14.42 -1.69 3.09
N LEU A 71 14.46 -0.35 3.10
CA LEU A 71 13.35 0.47 2.62
C LEU A 71 13.19 0.34 1.10
N GLY A 72 14.28 0.44 0.35
CA GLY A 72 14.27 0.36 -1.10
C GLY A 72 13.89 -1.01 -1.63
N LEU A 73 14.54 -2.09 -1.18
CA LEU A 73 14.32 -3.43 -1.70
C LEU A 73 13.13 -4.13 -1.05
N GLY A 74 13.08 -4.11 0.28
CA GLY A 74 12.05 -4.79 1.05
C GLY A 74 10.73 -4.05 1.00
N THR A 75 10.70 -2.81 1.50
CA THR A 75 9.43 -2.10 1.69
C THR A 75 8.86 -1.52 0.41
N THR A 76 9.71 -1.15 -0.55
CA THR A 76 9.27 -0.52 -1.81
C THR A 76 9.27 -1.53 -2.96
N ALA A 77 10.44 -2.01 -3.41
CA ALA A 77 10.53 -2.79 -4.64
C ALA A 77 9.71 -4.10 -4.56
N LEU A 78 9.91 -4.90 -3.50
CA LEU A 78 9.19 -6.16 -3.33
C LEU A 78 7.69 -5.94 -3.11
N SER A 79 7.31 -5.04 -2.20
CA SER A 79 5.89 -4.77 -1.90
C SER A 79 5.14 -4.28 -3.13
N TYR A 80 5.68 -3.30 -3.86
CA TYR A 80 5.00 -2.74 -5.02
C TYR A 80 5.03 -3.66 -6.25
N PHE A 81 6.05 -4.52 -6.36
CA PHE A 81 6.04 -5.61 -7.34
C PHE A 81 4.85 -6.56 -7.08
N LEU A 82 4.66 -6.99 -5.84
CA LEU A 82 3.53 -7.84 -5.45
C LEU A 82 2.19 -7.12 -5.63
N TYR A 83 2.11 -5.83 -5.25
CA TYR A 83 0.93 -4.99 -5.43
C TYR A 83 0.53 -4.88 -6.91
N GLY A 84 1.47 -4.53 -7.79
CA GLY A 84 1.20 -4.46 -9.23
C GLY A 84 0.75 -5.79 -9.81
N ARG A 85 1.30 -6.91 -9.34
CA ARG A 85 0.85 -8.24 -9.74
C ARG A 85 -0.57 -8.54 -9.25
N GLY A 86 -0.90 -8.15 -8.01
CA GLY A 86 -2.23 -8.29 -7.42
C GLY A 86 -3.31 -7.50 -8.16
N LEU A 87 -2.97 -6.31 -8.66
CA LEU A 87 -3.89 -5.47 -9.46
C LEU A 87 -4.36 -6.13 -10.76
N ARG A 88 -3.70 -7.20 -11.24
CA ARG A 88 -4.16 -7.95 -12.42
C ARG A 88 -5.43 -8.74 -12.17
N SER A 89 -5.66 -9.18 -10.93
CA SER A 89 -6.76 -10.08 -10.55
C SER A 89 -7.68 -9.49 -9.49
N THR A 90 -7.29 -8.38 -8.88
CA THR A 90 -8.02 -7.78 -7.75
C THR A 90 -8.49 -6.38 -8.11
N PRO A 91 -9.80 -6.06 -7.94
CA PRO A 91 -10.30 -4.70 -8.12
C PRO A 91 -9.58 -3.70 -7.21
N VAL A 92 -9.37 -2.47 -7.69
CA VAL A 92 -8.68 -1.40 -6.95
C VAL A 92 -9.32 -1.12 -5.59
N ALA A 93 -10.66 -1.13 -5.51
CA ALA A 93 -11.38 -0.94 -4.26
C ALA A 93 -11.03 -2.02 -3.23
N THR A 94 -11.06 -3.30 -3.63
CA THR A 94 -10.66 -4.43 -2.78
C THR A 94 -9.20 -4.32 -2.36
N ALA A 95 -8.29 -3.98 -3.29
CA ALA A 95 -6.87 -3.79 -2.98
C ALA A 95 -6.64 -2.65 -1.97
N ALA A 96 -7.35 -1.54 -2.11
CA ALA A 96 -7.29 -0.41 -1.18
C ALA A 96 -7.81 -0.81 0.20
N THR A 97 -8.87 -1.60 0.29
CA THR A 97 -9.35 -2.12 1.56
C THR A 97 -8.36 -3.09 2.19
N LEU A 98 -7.76 -4.00 1.41
CA LEU A 98 -6.73 -4.91 1.89
C LEU A 98 -5.49 -4.17 2.41
N ALA A 99 -5.16 -3.00 1.84
CA ALA A 99 -4.08 -2.15 2.34
C ALA A 99 -4.34 -1.63 3.77
N LEU A 100 -5.59 -1.64 4.27
CA LEU A 100 -5.88 -1.38 5.69
C LEU A 100 -5.31 -2.46 6.62
N ALA A 101 -4.82 -3.59 6.09
CA ALA A 101 -4.04 -4.54 6.87
C ALA A 101 -2.70 -3.95 7.32
N GLU A 102 -2.10 -3.04 6.54
CA GLU A 102 -0.83 -2.40 6.89
C GLU A 102 -0.91 -1.63 8.22
N PRO A 103 -1.86 -0.69 8.45
CA PRO A 103 -1.96 -0.01 9.74
C PRO A 103 -2.30 -0.96 10.88
N ALA A 104 -3.01 -2.07 10.63
CA ALA A 104 -3.27 -3.07 11.65
C ALA A 104 -1.99 -3.80 12.05
N VAL A 105 -1.18 -4.24 11.07
CA VAL A 105 0.13 -4.86 11.32
C VAL A 105 1.08 -3.86 11.98
N ALA A 106 1.10 -2.60 11.54
CA ALA A 106 1.91 -1.55 12.15
C ALA A 106 1.56 -1.33 13.63
N ALA A 107 0.27 -1.29 13.97
CA ALA A 107 -0.18 -1.17 15.36
C ALA A 107 0.24 -2.39 16.22
N LEU A 108 0.17 -3.60 15.64
CA LEU A 108 0.65 -4.82 16.31
C LEU A 108 2.16 -4.80 16.54
N LEU A 109 2.92 -4.35 15.54
CA LEU A 109 4.38 -4.17 15.68
C LEU A 109 4.71 -3.08 16.71
N GLY A 110 3.97 -1.98 16.76
CA GLY A 110 4.08 -0.97 17.81
C GLY A 110 3.89 -1.57 19.21
N LEU A 111 2.86 -2.40 19.38
CA LEU A 111 2.59 -3.08 20.65
C LEU A 111 3.69 -4.09 21.02
N VAL A 112 4.09 -4.96 20.09
CA VAL A 112 4.95 -6.12 20.37
C VAL A 112 6.44 -5.77 20.33
N VAL A 113 6.85 -4.97 19.34
CA VAL A 113 8.27 -4.66 19.09
C VAL A 113 8.68 -3.37 19.83
N LEU A 114 7.84 -2.34 19.82
CA LEU A 114 8.13 -1.06 20.48
C LEU A 114 7.59 -1.00 21.93
N GLY A 115 6.72 -1.92 22.33
CA GLY A 115 6.13 -1.95 23.67
C GLY A 115 5.11 -0.83 23.92
N GLU A 116 4.51 -0.28 22.87
CA GLU A 116 3.55 0.82 22.99
C GLU A 116 2.24 0.38 23.66
N ARG A 117 1.69 1.23 24.53
CA ARG A 117 0.40 0.95 25.17
C ARG A 117 -0.74 1.53 24.35
N LEU A 118 -1.55 0.66 23.78
CA LEU A 118 -2.77 1.06 23.06
C LEU A 118 -3.88 1.39 24.06
N ALA A 119 -4.56 2.52 23.85
CA ALA A 119 -5.78 2.82 24.59
C ALA A 119 -6.86 1.77 24.28
N PRO A 120 -7.77 1.45 25.21
CA PRO A 120 -8.85 0.47 24.97
C PRO A 120 -9.66 0.76 23.70
N VAL A 121 -9.87 2.04 23.39
CA VAL A 121 -10.59 2.47 22.17
C VAL A 121 -9.81 2.13 20.90
N SER A 122 -8.48 2.22 20.92
CA SER A 122 -7.60 1.86 19.81
C SER A 122 -7.60 0.35 19.56
N VAL A 123 -7.66 -0.44 20.64
CA VAL A 123 -7.80 -1.91 20.54
C VAL A 123 -9.14 -2.28 19.91
N ALA A 124 -10.24 -1.65 20.33
CA ALA A 124 -11.56 -1.86 19.71
C ALA A 124 -11.55 -1.50 18.22
N GLY A 125 -10.95 -0.37 17.85
CA GLY A 125 -10.77 0.03 16.46
C GLY A 125 -9.96 -0.97 15.65
N LEU A 126 -8.87 -1.51 16.22
CA LEU A 126 -8.03 -2.53 15.59
C LEU A 126 -8.80 -3.84 15.32
N VAL A 127 -9.62 -4.28 16.29
CA VAL A 127 -10.47 -5.47 16.13
C VAL A 127 -11.50 -5.25 15.01
N LEU A 128 -12.16 -4.10 14.98
CA LEU A 128 -13.11 -3.76 13.92
C LEU A 128 -12.46 -3.73 12.52
N LEU A 129 -11.25 -3.15 12.41
CA LEU A 129 -10.48 -3.15 11.17
C LEU A 129 -10.13 -4.58 10.73
N ALA A 130 -9.65 -5.42 11.65
CA ALA A 130 -9.33 -6.81 11.35
C ALA A 130 -10.55 -7.59 10.84
N LEU A 131 -11.71 -7.43 11.48
CA LEU A 131 -12.96 -8.06 11.03
C LEU A 131 -13.39 -7.57 9.64
N SER A 132 -13.32 -6.27 9.38
CA SER A 132 -13.65 -5.70 8.06
C SER A 132 -12.77 -6.27 6.96
N LEU A 133 -11.47 -6.44 7.23
CA LEU A 133 -10.52 -7.05 6.29
C LEU A 133 -10.86 -8.50 5.98
N VAL A 134 -11.23 -9.28 7.01
CA VAL A 134 -11.67 -10.67 6.80
C VAL A 134 -12.87 -10.73 5.88
N VAL A 135 -13.90 -9.90 6.13
CA VAL A 135 -15.11 -9.87 5.29
C VAL A 135 -14.78 -9.52 3.83
N VAL A 136 -13.90 -8.55 3.60
CA VAL A 136 -13.53 -8.09 2.25
C VAL A 136 -12.63 -9.10 1.53
N ALA A 137 -11.85 -9.89 2.27
CA ALA A 137 -11.02 -10.94 1.72
C ALA A 137 -11.82 -12.19 1.28
N VAL A 138 -13.07 -12.35 1.73
CA VAL A 138 -13.92 -13.47 1.27
C VAL A 138 -14.43 -13.19 -0.15
N PRO A 139 -14.21 -14.09 -1.13
CA PRO A 139 -14.70 -13.92 -2.49
C PRO A 139 -16.24 -13.79 -2.51
N GLU A 140 -16.76 -12.79 -3.22
CA GLU A 140 -18.19 -12.72 -3.52
C GLU A 140 -18.59 -14.00 -4.30
N ARG A 141 -19.43 -14.84 -3.68
CA ARG A 141 -20.11 -15.91 -4.42
C ARG A 141 -21.07 -15.22 -5.38
N LYS A 142 -20.66 -15.10 -6.65
CA LYS A 142 -21.58 -14.73 -7.73
C LYS A 142 -22.77 -15.70 -7.67
N PRO A 143 -24.02 -15.22 -7.54
CA PRO A 143 -25.16 -16.07 -7.78
C PRO A 143 -25.08 -16.47 -9.24
N GLU A 144 -24.90 -17.77 -9.47
CA GLU A 144 -25.08 -18.40 -10.77
C GLU A 144 -26.55 -18.14 -11.15
N ARG A 145 -26.78 -16.99 -11.82
CA ARG A 145 -28.05 -16.70 -12.44
C ARG A 145 -28.26 -17.80 -13.46
N ALA A 146 -29.13 -18.73 -13.09
CA ALA A 146 -29.90 -19.60 -13.94
C ALA A 146 -30.15 -18.92 -15.30
N LEU A 147 -29.24 -19.15 -16.25
CA LEU A 147 -29.48 -19.04 -17.68
C LEU A 147 -30.04 -20.37 -18.21
N GLU A 148 -30.25 -21.34 -17.32
CA GLU A 148 -30.95 -22.59 -17.56
C GLU A 148 -32.46 -22.42 -17.30
N SER A 149 -33.05 -21.41 -17.92
CA SER A 149 -34.50 -21.37 -18.15
C SER A 149 -34.81 -20.33 -19.20
N GLN A 150 -34.65 -20.72 -20.47
CA GLN A 150 -35.79 -20.67 -21.38
C GLN A 150 -35.52 -21.57 -22.60
N PRO A 151 -36.49 -22.45 -22.96
CA PRO A 151 -36.41 -23.38 -24.08
C PRO A 151 -36.52 -22.71 -25.45
#